data_AF-R2QIF8-F1
#
_entry.id   AF-R2QIF8-F1
#
_cell.length_a   1.000
_cell.length_b   1.000
_cell.length_c   1.000
_cell.angle_alpha   90.00
_cell.angle_beta   90.00
_cell.angle_gamma   90.00
#
_symmetry.space_group_name_H-M   'P 1'
#
loop_
_entity.id
_entity.type
_entity.pdbx_description
1 polymer ?
#
loop_
_entity_poly.entity_id
_entity_poly.type
_entity_poly.pdbx_seq_one_letter_code
_entity_poly.pdbx_strand_id
1 'polypeptide(L)'
;MKTIYKVLYPLGFEIHEVANDFPTVLPFVEVEPLTGLVNDQSQFFNFEAGKWEEAVTQDYSKKLALLENLAVGLEVDNKQLKESNEALTSKTDSMAKLNGKLMLNDVAINKEIEELKTQIGGAA
;
A
#
# COMPACT_ATOMS: atom_id res chain seq x y z
N MET A 1 20.66 18.25 -48.42
CA MET A 1 20.00 18.46 -47.12
C MET A 1 20.68 17.55 -46.12
N LYS A 2 20.87 18.02 -44.89
CA LYS A 2 21.34 17.21 -43.76
C LYS A 2 20.29 17.22 -42.65
N THR A 3 20.30 16.18 -41.83
CA THR A 3 19.43 16.05 -40.65
C THR A 3 20.18 16.54 -39.43
N ILE A 4 19.52 17.37 -38.61
CA ILE A 4 20.01 17.79 -37.30
C ILE A 4 18.94 17.49 -36.25
N TYR A 5 19.39 17.28 -35.01
CA TYR A 5 18.55 16.93 -33.88
C TYR A 5 18.63 18.03 -32.84
N LYS A 6 17.49 18.64 -32.52
CA LYS A 6 17.39 19.59 -31.42
C LYS A 6 17.28 18.82 -30.12
N VAL A 7 18.23 18.99 -29.21
CA VAL A 7 18.20 18.39 -27.89
C VAL A 7 17.09 19.05 -27.05
N LEU A 8 16.16 18.24 -26.55
CA LEU A 8 15.16 18.68 -25.57
C LEU A 8 15.69 18.39 -24.16
N TYR A 9 15.69 19.39 -23.30
CA TYR A 9 16.11 19.23 -21.91
C TYR A 9 14.91 18.95 -21.00
N PRO A 10 14.95 17.92 -20.14
CA PRO A 10 16.07 17.00 -19.90
C PRO A 10 16.09 15.77 -20.83
N LEU A 11 14.99 15.47 -21.53
CA LEU A 11 14.81 14.26 -22.34
C LEU A 11 14.21 14.58 -23.71
N GLY A 12 14.63 13.82 -24.71
CA GLY A 12 14.04 13.80 -26.05
C GLY A 12 14.76 14.66 -27.08
N PHE A 13 14.19 14.67 -28.28
CA PHE A 13 14.73 15.41 -29.42
C PHE A 13 13.65 15.76 -30.45
N GLU A 14 13.91 16.83 -31.22
CA GLU A 14 13.14 17.16 -32.44
C GLU A 14 14.04 16.98 -33.67
N ILE A 15 13.50 16.39 -34.75
CA ILE A 15 14.22 16.16 -36.00
C ILE A 15 14.00 17.35 -36.94
N HIS A 16 15.08 17.87 -37.53
CA HIS A 16 15.02 18.95 -38.51
C HIS A 16 15.85 18.61 -39.75
N GLU A 17 15.30 18.89 -40.93
CA GLU A 17 16.04 18.86 -42.19
C GLU A 17 16.48 20.27 -42.57
N VAL A 18 17.77 20.46 -42.80
CA VAL A 18 18.37 21.75 -43.12
C VAL A 18 19.30 21.64 -44.34
N ALA A 19 19.69 22.78 -44.89
CA ALA A 19 20.71 22.82 -45.94
C ALA A 19 22.05 22.26 -45.43
N ASN A 20 22.88 21.71 -46.33
CA ASN A 20 24.13 21.04 -45.94
C ASN A 20 25.12 22.01 -45.24
N ASP A 21 25.07 23.28 -45.61
CA ASP A 21 25.89 24.38 -45.11
C ASP A 21 25.29 25.07 -43.87
N PHE A 22 24.13 24.62 -43.38
CA PHE A 22 23.50 25.21 -42.20
C PHE A 22 24.39 25.01 -40.97
N PRO A 23 24.72 26.07 -40.20
CA PRO A 23 25.57 25.96 -39.02
C PRO A 23 24.85 25.22 -37.89
N THR A 24 25.47 24.17 -37.37
CA THR A 24 24.96 23.40 -36.23
C THR A 24 25.51 24.00 -34.93
N VAL A 25 24.62 24.58 -34.12
CA VAL A 25 24.95 25.19 -32.82
C VAL A 25 23.94 24.73 -31.78
N LEU A 26 24.32 24.74 -30.49
CA LEU A 26 23.40 24.39 -29.41
C LEU A 26 22.09 25.18 -29.51
N PRO A 27 20.92 24.54 -29.33
CA PRO A 27 20.71 23.17 -28.83
C PRO A 27 20.69 22.07 -29.90
N PHE A 28 21.21 22.29 -31.10
CA PHE A 28 21.23 21.29 -32.18
C PHE A 28 22.52 20.46 -32.20
N VAL A 29 22.39 19.17 -32.53
CA VAL A 29 23.47 18.21 -32.74
C VAL A 29 23.26 17.44 -34.04
N GLU A 30 24.34 16.97 -34.66
CA GLU A 30 24.29 16.11 -35.87
C GLU A 30 24.38 14.62 -35.54
N VAL A 31 24.56 14.28 -34.26
CA VAL A 31 24.65 12.89 -33.80
C VAL A 31 23.25 12.28 -33.77
N GLU A 32 23.10 11.14 -34.45
CA GLU A 32 21.83 10.40 -34.52
C GLU A 32 21.41 9.87 -33.14
N PRO A 33 20.13 10.05 -32.73
CA PRO A 33 19.55 9.47 -31.53
C PRO A 33 19.63 7.95 -31.50
N LEU A 34 19.60 7.37 -30.28
CA LEU A 34 19.50 5.93 -30.10
C LEU A 34 18.21 5.41 -30.74
N THR A 35 18.30 4.24 -31.38
CA THR A 35 17.17 3.54 -32.02
C THR A 35 16.84 2.25 -31.25
N GLY A 36 15.61 1.77 -31.38
CA GLY A 36 15.17 0.52 -30.76
C GLY A 36 14.81 0.63 -29.27
N LEU A 37 14.62 1.85 -28.76
CA LEU A 37 14.07 2.09 -27.44
C LEU A 37 12.56 1.78 -27.42
N VAL A 38 12.03 1.41 -26.25
CA VAL A 38 10.56 1.27 -26.07
C VAL A 38 9.85 2.60 -26.34
N ASN A 39 10.52 3.70 -26.01
CA ASN A 39 10.11 5.06 -26.33
C ASN A 39 11.33 5.79 -26.88
N ASP A 40 11.31 6.17 -28.15
CA ASP A 40 12.43 6.88 -28.80
C ASP A 40 12.77 8.21 -28.11
N GLN A 41 11.84 8.82 -27.38
CA GLN A 41 12.08 10.06 -26.63
C GLN A 41 12.70 9.81 -25.24
N SER A 42 12.79 8.56 -24.78
CA SER A 42 13.43 8.19 -23.50
C SER A 42 14.95 8.15 -23.62
N GLN A 43 15.54 9.28 -24.01
CA GLN A 43 16.99 9.47 -24.09
C GLN A 43 17.35 10.93 -23.87
N PHE A 44 18.60 11.20 -23.50
CA PHE A 44 19.15 12.55 -23.39
C PHE A 44 20.50 12.63 -24.10
N PHE A 45 20.88 13.84 -24.50
CA PHE A 45 22.21 14.07 -25.07
C PHE A 45 23.21 14.38 -23.95
N ASN A 46 24.18 13.50 -23.76
CA ASN A 46 25.30 13.73 -22.85
C ASN A 46 26.32 14.64 -23.56
N PHE A 47 26.32 15.93 -23.21
CA PHE A 47 27.21 16.92 -23.82
C PHE A 47 28.69 16.69 -23.50
N GLU A 48 29.03 16.07 -22.37
CA GLU A 48 30.41 15.75 -22.02
C GLU A 48 30.94 14.57 -22.86
N ALA A 49 30.10 13.55 -23.06
CA ALA A 49 30.44 12.37 -23.85
C ALA A 49 30.16 12.51 -25.35
N GLY A 50 29.45 13.58 -25.77
CA GLY A 50 29.10 13.85 -27.16
C GLY A 50 28.18 12.81 -27.80
N LYS A 51 27.29 12.17 -27.02
CA LYS A 51 26.45 11.05 -27.49
C LYS A 51 25.08 11.03 -26.81
N TRP A 52 24.14 10.32 -27.42
CA TRP A 52 22.85 10.00 -26.82
C TRP A 52 22.97 8.85 -25.81
N GLU A 53 22.27 8.97 -24.70
CA GLU A 53 22.19 7.96 -23.64
C GLU A 53 20.72 7.67 -23.32
N GLU A 54 20.40 6.38 -23.12
CA GLU A 54 19.05 5.96 -22.75
C GLU A 54 18.68 6.50 -21.36
N ALA A 55 17.50 7.09 -21.26
CA ALA A 55 16.95 7.55 -20.00
C ALA A 55 16.41 6.35 -19.23
N VAL A 56 17.22 5.81 -18.32
CA VAL A 56 16.78 4.75 -17.43
C VAL A 56 15.82 5.35 -16.40
N THR A 57 14.53 5.24 -16.67
CA THR A 57 13.49 5.47 -15.65
C THR A 57 13.29 4.18 -14.86
N GLN A 58 13.23 4.27 -13.53
CA GLN A 58 12.93 3.09 -12.71
C GLN A 58 11.50 2.61 -13.02
N ASP A 59 11.36 1.33 -13.39
CA ASP A 59 10.05 0.69 -13.50
C ASP A 59 9.43 0.53 -12.09
N TYR A 60 8.57 1.47 -11.71
CA TYR A 60 7.85 1.44 -10.44
C TYR A 60 6.65 0.47 -10.44
N SER A 61 6.29 -0.12 -11.58
CA SER A 61 5.10 -0.96 -11.72
C SER A 61 5.16 -2.17 -10.79
N LYS A 62 6.33 -2.79 -10.63
CA LYS A 62 6.54 -3.93 -9.73
C LYS A 62 6.39 -3.53 -8.26
N LYS A 63 6.90 -2.36 -7.88
CA LYS A 63 6.76 -1.83 -6.52
C LYS A 63 5.30 -1.47 -6.22
N LEU A 64 4.60 -0.89 -7.19
CA LEU A 64 3.18 -0.57 -7.07
C LEU A 64 2.35 -1.84 -6.90
N ALA A 65 2.55 -2.85 -7.75
CA ALA A 65 1.87 -4.14 -7.65
C ALA A 65 2.13 -4.84 -6.30
N LEU A 66 3.35 -4.75 -5.76
CA LEU A 66 3.65 -5.27 -4.41
C LEU A 66 2.85 -4.52 -3.33
N LEU A 67 2.77 -3.19 -3.41
CA LEU A 67 2.01 -2.37 -2.46
C LEU A 67 0.52 -2.68 -2.52
N GLU A 68 -0.04 -2.86 -3.72
CA GLU A 68 -1.44 -3.26 -3.91
C GLU A 68 -1.74 -4.62 -3.28
N ASN A 69 -0.87 -5.61 -3.53
CA ASN A 69 -1.03 -6.95 -2.94
C ASN A 69 -0.93 -6.93 -1.40
N LEU A 70 -0.01 -6.15 -0.85
CA LEU A 70 0.11 -5.98 0.60
C LEU A 70 -1.11 -5.28 1.19
N ALA A 71 -1.65 -4.26 0.51
CA ALA A 71 -2.85 -3.55 0.95
C ALA A 71 -4.07 -4.50 1.01
N VAL A 72 -4.26 -5.34 -0.02
CA VAL A 72 -5.32 -6.34 -0.05
C VAL A 72 -5.17 -7.36 1.09
N GLY A 73 -3.95 -7.85 1.33
CA GLY A 73 -3.68 -8.76 2.44
C GLY A 73 -4.02 -8.14 3.80
N LEU A 74 -3.59 -6.90 4.03
CA LEU A 74 -3.88 -6.16 5.27
C LEU A 74 -5.37 -5.88 5.46
N GLU A 75 -6.13 -5.65 4.38
CA GLU A 75 -7.58 -5.45 4.46
C GLU A 75 -8.29 -6.73 4.91
N VAL A 76 -7.89 -7.88 4.38
CA VAL A 76 -8.41 -9.20 4.78
C VAL A 76 -8.11 -9.48 6.25
N ASP A 77 -6.86 -9.29 6.68
CA ASP A 77 -6.44 -9.52 8.06
C ASP A 77 -7.19 -8.61 9.04
N ASN A 78 -7.34 -7.32 8.70
CA ASN A 78 -8.08 -6.37 9.54
C ASN A 78 -9.56 -6.76 9.68
N LYS A 79 -10.18 -7.24 8.61
CA LYS A 79 -11.58 -7.73 8.66
C LYS A 79 -11.70 -8.92 9.62
N GLN A 80 -10.81 -9.90 9.50
CA GLN A 80 -10.81 -11.08 10.37
C GLN A 80 -10.58 -10.71 11.84
N LEU A 81 -9.66 -9.78 12.11
CA LEU A 81 -9.41 -9.28 13.47
C LEU A 81 -10.64 -8.58 14.06
N LYS A 82 -11.36 -7.78 13.26
CA LYS A 82 -12.58 -7.12 13.70
C LYS A 82 -13.68 -8.12 14.06
N GLU A 83 -13.92 -9.10 13.18
CA GLU A 83 -14.89 -10.18 13.43
C GLU A 83 -14.53 -10.98 14.69
N SER A 84 -13.24 -11.28 14.91
CA SER A 84 -12.77 -11.96 16.12
C SER A 84 -13.01 -11.13 17.39
N ASN A 85 -12.73 -9.84 17.34
CA ASN A 85 -12.97 -8.93 18.47
C ASN A 85 -14.47 -8.79 18.80
N GLU A 86 -15.34 -8.72 17.80
CA GLU A 86 -16.79 -8.69 18.00
C GLU A 86 -17.27 -9.98 18.68
N ALA A 87 -16.77 -11.15 18.24
CA ALA A 87 -17.08 -12.43 18.86
C ALA A 87 -16.58 -12.52 20.31
N LEU A 88 -15.37 -12.05 20.60
CA LEU A 88 -14.82 -11.99 21.96
C LEU A 88 -15.61 -11.06 22.88
N THR A 89 -16.06 -9.92 22.36
CA THR A 89 -16.91 -8.97 23.09
C THR A 89 -18.24 -9.62 23.46
N SER A 90 -18.91 -10.26 22.50
CA SER A 90 -20.16 -10.99 22.75
C SER A 90 -20.01 -12.12 23.78
N LYS A 91 -18.89 -12.85 23.72
CA LYS A 91 -18.56 -13.90 24.71
C LYS A 91 -18.35 -13.29 26.10
N THR A 92 -17.65 -12.18 26.19
CA THR A 92 -17.40 -11.47 27.45
C THR A 92 -18.71 -10.99 28.08
N ASP A 93 -19.60 -10.38 27.31
CA ASP A 93 -20.93 -9.95 27.77
C ASP A 93 -21.77 -11.13 28.27
N SER A 94 -21.72 -12.25 27.56
CA SER A 94 -22.43 -13.47 27.95
C SER A 94 -21.91 -14.05 29.26
N MET A 95 -20.58 -14.06 29.45
CA MET A 95 -19.96 -14.50 30.70
C MET A 95 -20.31 -13.56 31.86
N ALA A 96 -20.31 -12.24 31.65
CA ALA A 96 -20.70 -11.27 32.67
C ALA A 96 -22.16 -11.49 33.11
N LYS A 97 -23.08 -11.73 32.17
CA LYS A 97 -24.47 -12.08 32.47
C LYS A 97 -24.59 -13.38 33.25
N LEU A 98 -23.84 -14.43 32.86
CA LEU A 98 -23.84 -15.70 33.57
C LEU A 98 -23.32 -15.54 35.00
N ASN A 99 -22.22 -14.81 35.18
CA ASN A 99 -21.65 -14.54 36.49
C ASN A 99 -22.64 -13.80 37.40
N GLY A 100 -23.33 -12.77 36.88
CA GLY A 100 -24.38 -12.07 37.62
C GLY A 100 -25.53 -12.99 38.05
N LYS A 101 -25.97 -13.92 37.18
CA LYS A 101 -26.98 -14.92 37.53
C LYS A 101 -26.51 -15.89 38.62
N LEU A 102 -25.26 -16.34 38.56
CA LEU A 102 -24.67 -17.21 39.58
C LEU A 102 -24.63 -16.50 40.93
N MET A 103 -24.16 -15.26 40.99
CA MET A 103 -24.15 -14.48 42.23
C MET A 103 -25.55 -14.30 42.83
N LEU A 104 -26.57 -14.05 41.99
CA LEU A 104 -27.95 -13.94 42.46
C LEU A 104 -28.47 -15.27 43.02
N ASN A 105 -28.17 -16.38 42.35
CA ASN A 105 -28.54 -17.72 42.82
C ASN A 105 -27.83 -18.07 44.13
N ASP A 106 -26.54 -17.74 44.26
CA ASP A 106 -25.78 -17.97 45.51
C ASP A 106 -26.38 -17.19 46.68
N VAL A 107 -26.80 -15.94 46.46
CA VAL A 107 -27.50 -15.15 47.49
C VAL A 107 -28.84 -15.78 47.87
N ALA A 108 -29.62 -16.25 46.88
CA ALA A 108 -30.90 -16.92 47.13
C ALA A 108 -30.72 -18.22 47.93
N ILE A 109 -29.79 -19.08 47.51
CA ILE A 109 -29.49 -20.34 48.20
C ILE A 109 -29.02 -20.08 49.64
N ASN A 110 -28.14 -19.10 49.86
CA ASN A 110 -27.69 -18.76 51.20
C ASN A 110 -28.86 -18.30 52.08
N LYS A 111 -29.80 -17.53 51.54
CA LYS A 111 -31.01 -17.12 52.27
C LYS A 111 -31.89 -18.31 52.63
N GLU A 112 -32.15 -19.22 51.68
CA GLU A 112 -32.91 -20.44 51.92
C GLU A 112 -32.25 -21.33 52.98
N ILE A 113 -30.92 -21.45 52.98
CA ILE A 113 -30.17 -22.18 54.00
C ILE A 113 -30.36 -21.57 55.39
N GLU A 114 -30.28 -20.24 55.53
CA GLU A 114 -30.49 -19.57 56.83
C GLU A 114 -31.94 -19.71 57.33
N GLU A 115 -32.92 -19.63 56.43
CA GLU A 115 -34.32 -19.89 56.76
C GLU A 115 -34.54 -21.33 57.24
N LEU A 116 -33.96 -22.31 56.54
CA LEU A 116 -34.01 -23.72 56.94
C LEU A 116 -33.34 -23.92 58.30
N LYS A 117 -32.11 -23.42 58.51
CA LYS A 117 -31.41 -23.49 59.80
C LYS A 117 -32.25 -22.95 60.95
N THR A 118 -32.98 -21.86 60.73
CA THR A 118 -33.90 -21.30 61.73
C THR A 118 -35.05 -22.26 62.05
N GLN A 119 -35.60 -22.95 61.04
CA GLN A 119 -36.68 -23.92 61.21
C GLN A 119 -36.22 -25.21 61.92
N ILE A 120 -35.02 -25.72 61.60
CA ILE A 120 -34.48 -26.95 62.23
C ILE A 120 -33.81 -26.68 63.59
N GLY A 121 -33.34 -25.46 63.84
CA GLY A 121 -32.83 -24.99 65.14
C GLY A 121 -33.92 -24.68 66.17
N GLY A 122 -35.20 -24.86 65.82
CA GLY A 122 -36.34 -24.79 66.73
C GLY A 122 -36.54 -26.01 67.63
N ALA A 123 -35.51 -26.86 67.80
CA ALA A 123 -35.52 -27.97 68.74
C ALA A 123 -34.16 -28.14 69.44
N ALA A 124 -33.75 -27.12 70.21
CA ALA A 124 -33.09 -27.17 71.53
C ALA A 124 -32.39 -25.83 71.81
#